data_AF-A0A7L4ZKK0-F1
#
_entry.id   AF-A0A7L4ZKK0-F1
#
_cell.length_a   1.000
_cell.length_b   1.000
_cell.length_c   1.000
_cell.angle_alpha   90.00
_cell.angle_beta   90.00
_cell.angle_gamma   90.00
#
_symmetry.space_group_name_H-M   'P 1'
#
loop_
_entity.id
_entity.type
_entity.pdbx_description
1 polymer ?
#
loop_
_entity_poly.entity_id
_entity_poly.type
_entity_poly.pdbx_seq_one_letter_code
_entity_poly.pdbx_strand_id
1 'polypeptide(L)' 'MWYDITATKMIQKYLNIYSQIKLQFDGEGNVNTVALFQEGKWISSPTLAKRMRLQHISLPIRQKASITLKR' A
#
# COMPACT_ATOMS: atom_id res chain seq x y z
N MET A 1 -11.28 9.29 -10.51
CA MET A 1 -10.24 8.22 -10.49
C MET A 1 -9.76 8.06 -9.05
N TRP A 2 -9.85 6.85 -8.51
CA TRP A 2 -9.72 6.53 -7.07
C TRP A 2 -8.29 6.46 -6.52
N TYR A 3 -7.33 7.06 -7.24
CA TYR A 3 -5.95 7.19 -6.81
C TYR A 3 -5.45 8.54 -7.27
N ASP A 4 -5.02 9.37 -6.33
CA ASP A 4 -4.26 10.58 -6.63
C ASP A 4 -3.09 10.20 -7.55
N ILE A 5 -2.81 11.00 -8.59
CA ILE A 5 -1.68 10.77 -9.51
C ILE A 5 -0.37 10.57 -8.72
N THR A 6 -0.25 11.24 -7.57
CA THR A 6 0.85 11.12 -6.62
C THR A 6 0.93 9.73 -6.00
N ALA A 7 -0.20 9.17 -5.55
CA ALA A 7 -0.25 7.83 -4.95
C ALA A 7 0.13 6.75 -5.96
N THR A 8 -0.34 6.89 -7.20
CA THR A 8 0.00 5.98 -8.30
C THR A 8 1.50 6.02 -8.61
N LYS A 9 2.09 7.22 -8.71
CA LYS A 9 3.55 7.38 -8.90
C LYS A 9 4.36 6.78 -7.76
N MET A 10 3.90 6.93 -6.52
CA MET A 10 4.57 6.36 -5.34
C MET A 10 4.50 4.84 -5.35
N ILE A 11 3.32 4.25 -5.56
CA ILE A 11 3.14 2.80 -5.71
C ILE A 11 4.09 2.27 -6.79
N GLN A 12 4.11 2.89 -7.98
CA GLN A 12 4.96 2.46 -9.09
C GLN A 12 6.45 2.53 -8.73
N LYS A 13 6.88 3.62 -8.07
CA LYS A 13 8.26 3.80 -7.60
C LYS A 13 8.66 2.65 -6.66
N TYR A 14 7.79 2.30 -5.73
CA TYR A 14 8.08 1.20 -4.80
C TYR A 14 7.95 -0.17 -5.46
N LEU A 15 7.08 -0.37 -6.45
CA LEU A 15 7.00 -1.62 -7.22
C LEU A 15 8.25 -1.87 -8.07
N ASN A 16 8.93 -0.80 -8.50
CA ASN A 16 10.21 -0.90 -9.19
C ASN A 16 11.35 -1.33 -8.25
N ILE A 17 11.24 -1.03 -6.95
CA ILE A 17 12.25 -1.41 -5.93
C ILE A 17 11.90 -2.79 -5.33
N TYR A 18 10.63 -2.98 -5.02
CA TYR A 18 10.06 -4.15 -4.37
C TYR A 18 9.11 -4.83 -5.34
N SER A 19 9.40 -6.06 -5.73
CA SER A 19 8.59 -6.80 -6.71
C SER A 19 7.08 -6.88 -6.38
N GLN A 20 6.71 -6.76 -5.10
CA GLN A 20 5.33 -6.76 -4.64
C GLN A 20 5.12 -5.81 -3.46
N ILE A 21 3.94 -5.21 -3.38
CA ILE A 21 3.49 -4.36 -2.28
C ILE A 21 2.11 -4.87 -1.83
N LYS A 22 1.92 -5.05 -0.53
CA LYS A 22 0.62 -5.38 0.06
C LYS A 22 0.12 -4.22 0.91
N LEU A 23 -1.01 -3.64 0.52
CA LEU A 23 -1.73 -2.62 1.27
C LEU A 23 -2.78 -3.30 2.14
N GLN A 24 -2.81 -2.95 3.42
CA GLN A 24 -3.82 -3.42 4.37
C GLN A 24 -4.68 -2.25 4.80
N PHE A 25 -5.98 -2.42 4.62
CA PHE A 25 -7.00 -1.43 4.91
C PHE A 25 -7.70 -1.79 6.23
N ASP A 26 -7.95 -0.78 7.05
CA ASP A 26 -8.72 -0.92 8.29
C ASP A 26 -10.24 -0.98 8.01
N GLY A 27 -11.04 -1.07 9.08
CA GLY A 27 -12.50 -1.11 8.97
C GLY A 27 -13.11 0.17 8.39
N GLU A 28 -12.38 1.28 8.37
CA GLU A 28 -12.81 2.53 7.74
C GLU A 28 -12.41 2.60 6.26
N GLY A 29 -11.69 1.58 5.78
CA GLY A 29 -11.17 1.52 4.43
C GLY A 29 -9.88 2.33 4.24
N ASN A 30 -9.21 2.79 5.29
CA ASN A 30 -7.96 3.55 5.20
C ASN A 30 -6.74 2.61 5.22
N VAL A 31 -5.67 2.94 4.49
CA VAL A 31 -4.41 2.17 4.58
C VAL A 31 -3.81 2.33 5.98
N ASN A 32 -3.81 1.24 6.74
CA ASN A 32 -3.23 1.18 8.08
C ASN A 32 -1.82 0.55 8.06
N THR A 33 -1.59 -0.42 7.17
CA THR A 33 -0.30 -1.13 7.12
C THR A 33 0.11 -1.42 5.68
N VAL A 34 1.41 -1.29 5.41
CA VAL A 34 2.00 -1.66 4.12
C VAL A 34 3.06 -2.73 4.37
N ALA A 35 3.04 -3.76 3.55
CA ALA A 35 4.08 -4.78 3.48
C ALA A 35 4.77 -4.76 2.12
N LEU A 36 6.08 -4.92 2.13
CA LEU A 36 6.94 -4.93 0.95
C LEU A 36 7.54 -6.33 0.80
N PHE A 37 7.56 -6.87 -0.42
CA PHE A 37 8.19 -8.15 -0.67
C PHE A 37 9.61 -7.97 -1.20
N GLN A 38 10.59 -8.45 -0.44
CA GLN A 38 12.01 -8.41 -0.77
C GLN A 38 12.65 -9.76 -0.44
N GLU A 39 13.39 -10.33 -1.39
CA GLU A 39 14.20 -11.54 -1.17
C GLU A 39 13.43 -12.72 -0.54
N GLY A 40 12.18 -12.94 -0.95
CA GLY A 40 11.36 -14.04 -0.43
C GLY A 40 10.64 -13.75 0.89
N LYS A 41 10.79 -12.55 1.47
CA LYS A 41 10.20 -12.18 2.76
C LYS A 41 9.29 -10.95 2.65
N TRP A 42 8.25 -10.93 3.48
CA TRP A 42 7.39 -9.76 3.66
C TRP A 42 7.91 -8.90 4.80
N ILE A 43 8.19 -7.63 4.48
CA ILE A 43 8.59 -6.61 5.43
C ILE A 43 7.40 -5.67 5.62
N SER A 44 6.68 -5.82 6.74
CA SER A 44 5.53 -4.97 7.07
C SER A 44 5.84 -4.02 8.22
N SER A 45 5.35 -2.79 8.12
CA SER A 45 5.43 -1.84 9.23
C SER A 45 4.32 -0.79 9.14
N PRO A 46 3.72 -0.39 10.27
CA PRO A 46 2.78 0.74 10.30
C PRO A 46 3.45 2.06 9.92
N THR A 47 4.77 2.19 10.14
CA THR A 47 5.51 3.41 9.73
C THR A 47 5.80 3.44 8.24
N LEU A 48 5.76 2.30 7.54
CA LEU A 48 5.94 2.26 6.08
C LEU A 48 4.79 2.97 5.36
N ALA A 49 3.54 2.77 5.81
CA ALA A 49 2.37 3.46 5.23
C ALA A 49 2.55 4.99 5.22
N LYS A 50 3.03 5.55 6.33
CA LYS A 50 3.34 6.99 6.48
C LYS A 50 4.55 7.41 5.65
N ARG A 51 5.67 6.69 5.74
CA ARG A 51 6.90 6.99 4.98
C ARG A 51 6.68 6.98 3.47
N MET A 52 5.85 6.06 2.99
CA MET A 52 5.51 5.90 1.58
C MET A 52 4.38 6.85 1.15
N ARG A 53 3.82 7.66 2.05
CA ARG A 53 2.68 8.56 1.81
C ARG A 53 1.45 7.84 1.23
N LEU A 54 1.29 6.56 1.56
CA LEU A 54 0.18 5.72 1.09
C LEU A 54 -1.05 5.79 2.00
N GLN A 55 -0.95 6.49 3.13
CA GLN A 55 -2.07 6.73 4.07
C GLN A 55 -3.27 7.45 3.43
N HIS A 56 -3.05 8.18 2.33
CA HIS A 56 -4.12 8.88 1.59
C HIS A 56 -4.90 7.96 0.66
N ILE A 57 -4.49 6.70 0.53
CA ILE A 57 -5.24 5.70 -0.21
C ILE A 57 -6.31 5.15 0.72
N SER A 58 -7.56 5.22 0.27
CA SER A 58 -8.69 4.61 0.93
C SER A 58 -9.50 3.77 -0.04
N LEU A 59 -10.29 2.85 0.50
CA LEU A 59 -11.27 2.08 -0.22
C LEU A 59 -12.61 2.83 -0.29
N PRO A 60 -13.40 2.61 -1.36
CA PRO A 60 -14.75 3.18 -1.48
C PRO A 60 -15.71 2.65 -0.46
N ILE A 61 -15.36 1.52 0.13
CA ILE A 61 -16.19 0.78 1.03
C ILE A 61 -15.39 0.67 2.32
N ARG A 62 -16.07 0.97 3.44
CA ARG A 62 -15.55 0.82 4.79
C ARG A 62 -15.47 -0.67 5.11
N GLN A 63 -14.37 -1.28 4.72
CA GLN A 63 -14.14 -2.70 4.93
C GLN A 63 -12.66 -2.97 5.17
N LYS A 64 -12.42 -3.89 6.10
CA LYS A 64 -11.09 -4.47 6.28
C LYS A 64 -10.76 -5.31 5.06
N ALA A 65 -9.70 -4.94 4.35
CA ALA A 65 -9.26 -5.67 3.17
C ALA A 65 -7.74 -5.64 3.04
N SER A 66 -7.21 -6.47 2.16
CA SER A 66 -5.81 -6.38 1.76
C SER A 66 -5.68 -6.51 0.25
N ILE A 67 -4.92 -5.62 -0.36
CA ILE A 67 -4.66 -5.61 -1.80
C ILE A 67 -3.18 -5.83 -2.01
N THR A 68 -2.81 -6.85 -2.78
CA THR A 68 -1.43 -7.09 -3.21
C THR A 68 -1.26 -6.60 -4.64
N LEU A 69 -0.36 -5.65 -4.82
CA LEU A 69 0.08 -5.11 -6.09
C LEU A 69 1.41 -5.77 -6.46
N LYS A 70 1.56 -6.11 -7.75
CA LYS A 70 2.77 -6.72 -8.32
C LYS A 70 3.22 -5.87 -9.50
N ARG A 71 4.52 -5.89 -9.80
CA ARG A 71 5.08 -5.29 -11.03
C ARG A 71 4.43 -5.90 -12.27
#